data_AF-A0A9E3KMV3-F1
#
_entry.id   AF-A0A9E3KMV3-F1
#
_cell.length_a   1.000
_cell.length_b   1.000
_cell.length_c   1.000
_cell.angle_alpha   90.00
_cell.angle_beta   90.00
_cell.angle_gamma   90.00
#
_symmetry.space_group_name_H-M   'P 1'
#
loop_
_entity.id
_entity.type
_entity.pdbx_description
1 polymer ?
#
loop_
_entity_poly.entity_id
_entity_poly.type
_entity_poly.pdbx_seq_one_letter_code
_entity_poly.pdbx_strand_id
1 'polypeptide(L)'
;MNTFLRVALICLVFSLFSFQLKAQSKPTLIKTKYAYTFSGEASSTTIENLTQEILNLKGVTTCKPVFKLEQNKGQIIVFVEEYTRTSEGDVLFEPTDLKKIIIKNGLLPDELITEEQPK
;
A
#
# COMPACT_ATOMS: atom_id res chain seq x y z
N MET A 1 28.77 -7.37 57.72
CA MET A 1 28.54 -6.28 56.76
C MET A 1 28.69 -6.79 55.31
N ASN A 2 27.92 -7.82 54.89
CA ASN A 2 28.13 -8.44 53.56
C ASN A 2 26.87 -9.03 52.90
N THR A 3 25.78 -9.25 53.63
CA THR A 3 24.52 -9.77 53.07
C THR A 3 23.67 -8.68 52.44
N PHE A 4 23.52 -7.52 53.10
CA PHE A 4 22.76 -6.38 52.55
C PHE A 4 23.36 -5.83 51.25
N LEU A 5 24.69 -5.75 51.14
CA LEU A 5 25.39 -5.28 49.93
C LEU A 5 25.16 -6.23 48.74
N ARG A 6 25.10 -7.55 48.99
CA ARG A 6 24.86 -8.57 47.96
C ARG A 6 23.41 -8.56 47.47
N VAL A 7 22.44 -8.37 48.37
CA VAL A 7 21.02 -8.25 47.99
C VAL A 7 20.78 -6.98 47.17
N ALA A 8 21.40 -5.86 47.55
CA ALA A 8 21.32 -4.62 46.79
C ALA A 8 21.91 -4.74 45.38
N LEU A 9 23.01 -5.48 45.22
CA LEU A 9 23.64 -5.73 43.92
C LEU A 9 22.74 -6.58 43.00
N ILE A 10 22.07 -7.60 43.55
CA ILE A 10 21.19 -8.50 42.77
C ILE A 10 19.95 -7.77 42.26
N CYS A 11 19.34 -6.89 43.07
CA CYS A 11 18.21 -6.05 42.65
C CYS A 11 18.59 -5.06 41.53
N LEU A 12 19.83 -4.58 41.51
CA LEU A 12 20.32 -3.62 40.52
C LEU A 12 20.60 -4.28 39.15
N VAL A 13 20.91 -5.58 39.13
CA VAL A 13 21.09 -6.33 37.87
C VAL A 13 19.74 -6.74 37.26
N PHE A 14 18.72 -7.02 38.10
CA PHE A 14 17.38 -7.39 37.63
C PHE A 14 16.60 -6.22 36.99
N SER A 15 16.84 -4.99 37.44
CA SER A 15 16.20 -3.79 36.86
C SER A 15 16.72 -3.44 35.47
N LEU A 16 17.95 -3.83 35.12
CA LEU A 16 18.53 -3.59 33.79
C LEU A 16 17.97 -4.52 32.71
N PHE A 17 17.36 -5.65 33.08
CA PHE A 17 16.84 -6.64 32.12
C PHE A 17 15.35 -6.41 31.74
N SER A 18 14.63 -5.53 32.46
CA SER A 18 13.17 -5.45 32.37
C SER A 18 12.63 -4.43 31.34
N PHE A 19 13.50 -3.69 30.65
CA PHE A 19 13.06 -2.69 29.66
C PHE A 19 13.32 -3.15 28.22
N GLN A 20 12.57 -4.15 27.77
CA GLN A 20 12.30 -4.33 26.35
C GLN A 20 10.98 -3.62 26.01
N LEU A 21 11.04 -2.30 25.85
CA LEU A 21 9.96 -1.51 25.25
C LEU A 21 9.79 -1.98 23.80
N LYS A 22 8.82 -2.86 23.55
CA LYS A 22 8.30 -3.06 22.19
C LYS A 22 7.58 -1.77 21.80
N ALA A 23 8.23 -0.92 21.03
CA ALA A 23 7.61 0.26 20.44
C ALA A 23 6.51 -0.20 19.49
N GLN A 24 5.26 -0.18 19.94
CA GLN A 24 4.10 -0.46 19.09
C GLN A 24 3.84 0.80 18.25
N SER A 25 4.27 0.80 16.99
CA SER A 25 3.98 1.90 16.06
C SER A 25 2.47 1.99 15.86
N LYS A 26 1.88 3.15 16.21
CA LYS A 26 0.46 3.40 15.93
C LYS A 26 0.23 3.36 14.41
N PRO A 27 -0.86 2.72 13.94
CA PRO A 27 -1.20 2.72 12.53
C PRO A 27 -1.28 4.16 12.01
N THR A 28 -0.55 4.48 10.96
CA THR A 28 -0.59 5.79 10.31
C THR A 28 -1.30 5.65 8.97
N LEU A 29 -2.24 6.54 8.67
CA LEU A 29 -2.86 6.59 7.36
C LEU A 29 -1.85 7.11 6.33
N ILE A 30 -1.66 6.35 5.26
CA ILE A 30 -0.84 6.69 4.10
C ILE A 30 -1.77 6.93 2.92
N LYS A 31 -1.46 7.96 2.13
CA LYS A 31 -2.13 8.25 0.88
C LYS A 31 -1.13 8.09 -0.26
N THR A 32 -1.43 7.23 -1.22
CA THR A 32 -0.54 6.94 -2.34
C THR A 32 -1.27 7.13 -3.66
N LYS A 33 -0.62 7.78 -4.60
CA LYS A 33 -1.07 7.89 -5.99
C LYS A 33 -0.26 6.92 -6.83
N TYR A 34 -0.98 6.07 -7.57
CA TYR A 34 -0.41 5.20 -8.59
C TYR A 34 -0.84 5.70 -9.96
N ALA A 35 0.08 5.73 -10.91
CA ALA A 35 -0.21 6.02 -12.30
C ALA A 35 0.33 4.87 -13.16
N TYR A 36 -0.57 4.09 -13.75
CA TYR A 36 -0.21 2.93 -14.58
C TYR A 36 -0.57 3.20 -16.03
N THR A 37 0.45 3.31 -16.89
CA THR A 37 0.26 3.42 -18.33
C THR A 37 0.01 2.04 -18.95
N PHE A 38 -0.75 2.02 -20.03
CA PHE A 38 -1.06 0.82 -20.78
C PHE A 38 -1.28 1.14 -22.25
N SER A 39 -1.17 0.12 -23.08
CA SER A 39 -1.46 0.17 -24.51
C SER A 39 -2.45 -0.92 -24.92
N GLY A 40 -3.14 -0.70 -26.03
CA GLY A 40 -4.13 -1.63 -26.55
C GLY A 40 -5.38 -0.92 -27.05
N GLU A 41 -6.15 -1.65 -27.86
CA GLU A 41 -7.46 -1.19 -28.33
C GLU A 41 -8.46 -1.29 -27.19
N ALA A 42 -9.11 -0.17 -26.84
CA ALA A 42 -10.08 -0.11 -25.77
C ALA A 42 -11.34 0.63 -26.23
N SER A 43 -12.51 0.04 -25.95
CA SER A 43 -13.79 0.71 -26.07
C SER A 43 -14.11 1.49 -24.79
N SER A 44 -15.10 2.39 -24.84
CA SER A 44 -15.61 3.06 -23.62
C SER A 44 -16.01 2.03 -22.56
N THR A 45 -16.69 0.96 -22.97
CA THR A 45 -17.11 -0.14 -22.09
C THR A 45 -15.92 -0.86 -21.46
N THR A 46 -14.83 -1.09 -22.20
CA THR A 46 -13.60 -1.70 -21.67
C THR A 46 -12.99 -0.81 -20.57
N ILE A 47 -12.91 0.50 -20.80
CA ILE A 47 -12.37 1.46 -19.84
C ILE A 47 -13.26 1.59 -18.60
N GLU A 48 -14.59 1.57 -18.79
CA GLU A 48 -15.57 1.58 -17.70
C GLU A 48 -15.45 0.32 -16.83
N ASN A 49 -15.43 -0.87 -17.43
CA ASN A 49 -15.27 -2.14 -16.72
C ASN A 49 -13.97 -2.17 -15.92
N LEU A 50 -12.86 -1.80 -16.56
CA LEU A 50 -11.56 -1.71 -15.90
C LEU A 50 -11.59 -0.73 -14.71
N THR A 51 -12.24 0.42 -14.87
CA THR A 51 -12.36 1.43 -13.80
C THR A 51 -13.17 0.88 -12.62
N GLN A 52 -14.30 0.20 -12.89
CA GLN A 52 -15.12 -0.41 -11.85
C GLN A 52 -14.37 -1.52 -11.11
N GLU A 53 -13.62 -2.36 -11.81
CA GLU A 53 -12.81 -3.40 -11.18
C GLU A 53 -11.74 -2.82 -10.26
N ILE A 54 -11.06 -1.75 -10.68
CA ILE A 54 -10.03 -1.08 -9.87
C ILE A 54 -10.64 -0.39 -8.66
N LEU A 55 -11.82 0.25 -8.80
CA LEU A 55 -12.52 0.87 -7.67
C LEU A 55 -12.95 -0.13 -6.59
N ASN A 56 -13.12 -1.41 -6.94
CA ASN A 56 -13.45 -2.47 -5.99
C ASN A 56 -12.23 -3.03 -5.24
N LEU A 57 -11.01 -2.59 -5.58
CA LEU A 57 -9.81 -3.00 -4.85
C LEU A 57 -9.77 -2.34 -3.47
N LYS A 58 -9.24 -3.07 -2.49
CA LYS A 58 -9.11 -2.59 -1.12
C LYS A 58 -8.22 -1.35 -1.08
N GLY A 59 -8.66 -0.32 -0.35
CA GLY A 59 -7.91 0.92 -0.15
C GLY A 59 -8.03 1.92 -1.30
N VAL A 60 -8.56 1.53 -2.47
CA VAL A 60 -8.77 2.48 -3.58
C VAL A 60 -9.90 3.44 -3.23
N THR A 61 -9.60 4.74 -3.25
CA THR A 61 -10.57 5.82 -3.00
C THR A 61 -11.01 6.50 -4.28
N THR A 62 -10.16 6.49 -5.32
CA THR A 62 -10.45 7.12 -6.60
C THR A 62 -9.69 6.44 -7.72
N CYS A 63 -10.36 6.27 -8.87
CA CYS A 63 -9.77 5.79 -10.11
C CYS A 63 -10.16 6.75 -11.25
N LYS A 64 -9.17 7.28 -11.96
CA LYS A 64 -9.35 8.21 -13.08
C LYS A 64 -8.65 7.65 -14.33
N PRO A 65 -9.41 7.11 -15.29
CA PRO A 65 -8.84 6.69 -16.57
C PRO A 65 -8.61 7.90 -17.49
N VAL A 66 -7.50 7.90 -18.21
CA VAL A 66 -7.20 8.81 -19.31
C VAL A 66 -6.82 7.95 -20.50
N PHE A 67 -7.63 7.93 -21.56
CA PHE A 67 -7.38 7.12 -22.75
C PHE A 67 -7.33 7.99 -24.00
N LYS A 68 -6.32 7.78 -24.84
CA LYS A 68 -6.13 8.45 -26.13
C LYS A 68 -6.35 7.43 -27.23
N LEU A 69 -7.57 7.40 -27.77
CA LEU A 69 -8.01 6.45 -28.81
C LEU A 69 -7.07 6.46 -30.01
N GLU A 70 -6.68 7.64 -30.51
CA GLU A 70 -5.77 7.75 -31.66
C GLU A 70 -4.38 7.13 -31.45
N GLN A 71 -3.97 6.86 -30.20
CA GLN A 71 -2.67 6.28 -29.89
C GLN A 71 -2.77 4.85 -29.36
N ASN A 72 -3.99 4.33 -29.13
CA ASN A 72 -4.21 3.08 -28.40
C ASN A 72 -3.40 3.02 -27.10
N LYS A 73 -3.36 4.13 -26.38
CA LYS A 73 -2.59 4.30 -25.14
C LYS A 73 -3.43 5.01 -24.10
N GLY A 74 -3.29 4.56 -22.86
CA GLY A 74 -3.95 5.16 -21.72
C GLY A 74 -3.10 5.17 -20.47
N GLN A 75 -3.64 5.82 -19.46
CA GLN A 75 -3.13 5.85 -18.11
C GLN A 75 -4.29 5.72 -17.15
N ILE A 76 -4.13 4.88 -16.12
CA ILE A 76 -5.03 4.86 -14.98
C ILE A 76 -4.34 5.54 -13.81
N ILE A 77 -4.98 6.57 -13.27
CA ILE A 77 -4.54 7.24 -12.05
C ILE A 77 -5.40 6.73 -10.90
N VAL A 78 -4.78 6.08 -9.93
CA VAL A 78 -5.44 5.47 -8.76
C VAL A 78 -4.95 6.16 -7.51
N PHE A 79 -5.87 6.57 -6.64
CA PHE A 79 -5.55 7.05 -5.31
C PHE A 79 -5.94 5.97 -4.30
N VAL A 80 -5.01 5.65 -3.42
CA VAL A 80 -5.14 4.63 -2.39
C VAL A 80 -4.95 5.28 -1.02
N GLU A 81 -5.83 4.96 -0.09
CA GLU A 81 -5.70 5.32 1.32
C GLU A 81 -5.70 4.06 2.17
N GLU A 82 -4.61 3.80 2.89
CA GLU A 82 -4.46 2.61 3.73
C GLU A 82 -3.64 2.89 4.99
N TYR A 83 -3.89 2.12 6.04
CA TYR A 83 -3.08 2.20 7.25
C TYR A 83 -1.80 1.38 7.10
N THR A 84 -0.69 1.88 7.66
CA THR A 84 0.57 1.14 7.77
C THR A 84 0.33 -0.25 8.33
N ARG A 85 1.03 -1.25 7.76
CA ARG A 85 0.97 -2.64 8.23
C ARG A 85 1.30 -2.73 9.72
N THR A 86 0.43 -3.37 10.48
CA THR A 86 0.61 -3.64 11.91
C THR A 86 0.62 -5.12 12.26
N SER A 87 0.09 -5.97 11.36
CA SER A 87 0.11 -7.43 11.48
C SER A 87 0.39 -8.11 10.15
N GLU A 88 0.83 -9.37 10.20
CA GLU A 88 1.02 -10.19 8.99
C GLU A 88 -0.31 -10.44 8.26
N GLY A 89 -1.44 -10.48 8.98
CA GLY A 89 -2.78 -10.70 8.42
C GLY A 89 -3.41 -9.48 7.75
N ASP A 90 -2.76 -8.31 7.79
CA ASP A 90 -3.27 -7.09 7.16
C ASP A 90 -3.20 -7.24 5.63
N VAL A 91 -4.36 -7.32 4.99
CA VAL A 91 -4.48 -7.25 3.51
C VAL A 91 -4.38 -5.77 3.11
N LEU A 92 -3.38 -5.44 2.31
CA LEU A 92 -3.11 -4.08 1.81
C LEU A 92 -3.33 -4.01 0.30
N PHE A 93 -3.32 -2.81 -0.25
CA PHE A 93 -3.36 -2.64 -1.69
C PHE A 93 -2.08 -3.21 -2.33
N GLU A 94 -2.23 -4.01 -3.39
CA GLU A 94 -1.10 -4.52 -4.15
C GLU A 94 -1.10 -3.92 -5.56
N PRO A 95 -0.05 -3.19 -5.98
CA PRO A 95 0.03 -2.64 -7.33
C PRO A 95 -0.02 -3.72 -8.43
N THR A 96 0.35 -4.96 -8.09
CA THR A 96 0.24 -6.13 -8.98
C THR A 96 -1.22 -6.40 -9.38
N ASP A 97 -2.20 -6.07 -8.54
CA ASP A 97 -3.62 -6.25 -8.87
C ASP A 97 -4.06 -5.31 -9.99
N LEU A 98 -3.51 -4.09 -10.06
CA LEU A 98 -3.72 -3.20 -11.21
C LEU A 98 -3.24 -3.87 -12.51
N LYS A 99 -2.04 -4.46 -12.48
CA LYS A 99 -1.48 -5.17 -13.64
C LYS A 99 -2.39 -6.31 -14.09
N LYS A 100 -2.89 -7.11 -13.14
CA LYS A 100 -3.80 -8.23 -13.42
C LYS A 100 -5.09 -7.74 -14.07
N ILE A 101 -5.69 -6.66 -13.55
CA ILE A 101 -6.94 -6.09 -14.11
C ILE A 101 -6.72 -5.55 -15.52
N ILE A 102 -5.61 -4.85 -15.78
CA ILE A 102 -5.26 -4.35 -17.12
C ILE A 102 -5.17 -5.52 -18.10
N ILE A 103 -4.42 -6.57 -17.76
CA ILE A 103 -4.26 -7.77 -18.61
C ILE A 103 -5.60 -8.48 -18.82
N LYS A 104 -6.41 -8.61 -17.76
CA LYS A 104 -7.73 -9.26 -17.80
C LYS A 104 -8.68 -8.55 -18.77
N ASN A 105 -8.56 -7.23 -18.91
CA ASN A 105 -9.35 -6.44 -19.85
C ASN A 105 -8.75 -6.39 -21.27
N GLY A 106 -7.75 -7.23 -21.57
CA GLY A 106 -7.14 -7.34 -22.91
C GLY A 106 -6.14 -6.23 -23.24
N LEU A 107 -5.70 -5.48 -22.23
CA LEU A 107 -4.75 -4.37 -22.38
C LEU A 107 -3.34 -4.79 -21.97
N LEU A 108 -2.36 -4.07 -22.49
CA LEU A 108 -0.94 -4.32 -22.24
C LEU A 108 -0.41 -3.29 -21.24
N PRO A 109 -0.05 -3.71 -20.01
CA PRO A 109 0.52 -2.81 -19.03
C PRO A 109 1.94 -2.40 -19.43
N ASP A 110 2.24 -1.10 -19.30
CA ASP A 110 3.55 -0.53 -19.63
C ASP A 110 4.29 -0.12 -18.35
N GLU A 111 4.17 1.13 -17.91
CA GLU A 111 4.93 1.71 -16.80
C GLU A 111 4.04 2.02 -15.59
N LEU A 112 4.52 1.70 -14.39
CA LEU A 112 3.90 2.05 -13.12
C LEU A 112 4.74 3.11 -12.40
N ILE A 113 4.13 4.26 -12.11
CA ILE A 113 4.70 5.32 -11.28
C ILE A 113 3.94 5.36 -9.95
N THR A 114 4.68 5.53 -8.85
CA THR A 114 4.13 5.60 -7.49
C THR A 114 4.60 6.88 -6.80
N GLU A 115 3.66 7.62 -6.21
CA GLU A 115 3.91 8.89 -5.53
C GLU A 115 3.17 8.90 -4.18
N GLU A 116 3.90 8.94 -3.06
CA GLU A 116 3.29 9.24 -1.77
C GLU A 116 2.72 10.67 -1.78
N GLN A 117 1.49 10.82 -1.32
CA GLN A 117 0.82 12.12 -1.27
C GLN A 117 1.09 12.79 0.08
N PRO A 118 1.24 14.13 0.10
CA PRO A 118 1.38 14.86 1.35
C PRO A 118 0.13 14.68 2.23
N LYS A 119 0.35 14.75 3.55
CA LYS A 119 -0.71 14.64 4.56
C LYS A 119 -1.66 15.82 4.54
#